data_AF-A0A6J7KBH8-F1
#
_entry.id   AF-A0A6J7KBH8-F1
#
_cell.length_a   1.000
_cell.length_b   1.000
_cell.length_c   1.000
_cell.angle_alpha   90.00
_cell.angle_beta   90.00
_cell.angle_gamma   90.00
#
_symmetry.space_group_name_H-M   'P 1'
#
loop_
_entity.id
_entity.type
_entity.pdbx_description
1 polymer ?
#
loop_
_entity_poly.entity_id
_entity_poly.type
_entity_poly.pdbx_seq_one_letter_code
_entity_poly.pdbx_strand_id
1 'polypeptide(L)'
;MNAEQTDRVAQFRSEMEQLGVKDPSQGRDRLWMRMAVGLMVAGLIIAIAAYPLAAVGNNLEQGQAIVQGILGLTAAVVGSALFLRYSFANFLRFWMARLSYEQQAQADRIIGSR
;
A
#
# COMPACT_ATOMS: atom_id res chain seq x y z
N MET A 1 25.24 2.69 -29.52
CA MET A 1 24.88 3.24 -28.18
C MET A 1 25.87 4.37 -27.95
N ASN A 2 25.44 5.61 -28.13
CA ASN A 2 26.36 6.73 -28.39
C ASN A 2 26.92 7.29 -27.07
N ALA A 3 28.20 7.68 -27.05
CA ALA A 3 28.90 8.18 -25.86
C ALA A 3 28.15 9.33 -25.16
N GLU A 4 27.46 10.17 -25.92
CA GLU A 4 26.63 11.28 -25.44
C GLU A 4 25.42 10.84 -24.57
N GLN A 5 24.81 9.68 -24.87
CA GLN A 5 23.75 9.12 -24.01
C GLN A 5 24.32 8.63 -22.69
N THR A 6 25.55 8.10 -22.69
CA THR A 6 26.22 7.61 -21.48
C THR A 6 26.56 8.77 -20.54
N ASP A 7 26.97 9.89 -21.11
CA ASP A 7 27.35 11.11 -20.38
C ASP A 7 26.12 11.79 -19.73
N ARG A 8 25.01 11.90 -20.47
CA ARG A 8 23.74 12.39 -19.92
C ARG A 8 23.19 11.50 -18.80
N VAL A 9 23.32 10.18 -18.92
CA VAL A 9 22.89 9.23 -17.88
C VAL A 9 23.76 9.35 -16.63
N ALA A 10 25.07 9.59 -16.78
CA ALA A 10 25.98 9.82 -15.66
C ALA A 10 25.66 11.15 -14.94
N GLN A 11 25.41 12.22 -15.70
CA GLN A 11 25.01 13.52 -15.14
C GLN A 11 23.69 13.41 -14.38
N PHE A 12 22.67 12.75 -14.95
CA PHE A 12 21.38 12.54 -14.31
C PHE A 12 21.49 11.73 -13.01
N ARG A 13 22.38 10.73 -12.96
CA ARG A 13 22.68 9.99 -11.73
C ARG A 13 23.29 10.89 -10.66
N SER A 14 24.24 11.76 -11.03
CA SER A 14 24.87 12.68 -10.10
C SER A 14 23.88 13.73 -9.56
N GLU A 15 22.95 14.19 -10.40
CA GLU A 15 21.89 15.14 -10.00
C GLU A 15 20.87 14.46 -9.08
N MET A 16 20.51 13.19 -9.35
CA MET A 16 19.63 12.40 -8.48
C MET A 16 20.27 12.12 -7.10
N GLU A 17 21.59 11.90 -7.07
CA GLU A 17 22.36 11.68 -5.85
C GLU A 17 22.48 12.98 -5.02
N GLN A 18 22.65 14.13 -5.68
CA GLN A 18 22.64 15.46 -5.05
C GLN A 18 21.26 15.85 -4.50
N LEU A 19 20.18 15.42 -5.17
CA LEU A 19 18.80 15.64 -4.71
C LEU A 19 18.44 14.80 -3.47
N GLY A 20 19.29 13.85 -3.05
CA GLY A 20 19.09 13.09 -1.81
C GLY A 20 17.76 12.33 -1.75
N VAL A 21 17.17 12.03 -2.90
CA VAL A 21 15.89 11.32 -2.98
C VAL A 21 16.18 9.86 -2.65
N LYS A 22 16.04 9.53 -1.38
CA LYS A 22 16.15 8.17 -0.85
C LYS A 22 15.26 7.26 -1.69
N ASP A 23 15.89 6.24 -2.28
CA ASP A 23 15.29 5.36 -3.28
C ASP A 23 13.86 4.92 -2.89
N PRO A 24 12.82 5.49 -3.54
CA PRO A 24 11.42 5.20 -3.20
C PRO A 24 11.04 3.76 -3.59
N SER A 25 11.92 3.05 -4.31
CA SER A 25 11.74 1.66 -4.71
C SER A 25 12.08 0.64 -3.62
N GLN A 26 12.59 1.07 -2.45
CA GLN A 26 12.77 0.16 -1.33
C GLN A 26 11.42 -0.51 -1.02
N GLY A 27 11.29 -1.79 -1.37
CA GLY A 27 10.05 -2.57 -1.41
C GLY A 27 9.31 -2.74 -0.07
N ARG A 28 9.66 -1.93 0.92
CA ARG A 28 9.01 -1.77 2.21
C ARG A 28 7.54 -1.39 2.07
N ASP A 29 7.16 -0.49 1.16
CA ASP A 29 5.75 -0.17 0.91
C ASP A 29 4.96 -1.40 0.42
N ARG A 30 5.57 -2.20 -0.46
CA ARG A 30 4.97 -3.44 -0.97
C ARG A 30 4.93 -4.53 0.11
N LEU A 31 5.91 -4.57 1.02
CA LEU A 31 5.94 -5.47 2.17
C LEU A 31 4.83 -5.12 3.17
N TRP A 32 4.66 -3.83 3.51
CA TRP A 32 3.61 -3.36 4.40
C TRP A 32 2.21 -3.63 3.84
N MET A 33 2.03 -3.46 2.53
CA MET A 33 0.77 -3.80 1.87
C MET A 33 0.48 -5.30 1.89
N ARG A 34 1.49 -6.14 1.61
CA ARG A 34 1.36 -7.61 1.72
C ARG A 34 1.03 -8.07 3.15
N MET A 35 1.68 -7.47 4.14
CA MET A 35 1.41 -7.72 5.55
C MET A 35 -0.03 -7.33 5.93
N ALA A 36 -0.51 -6.17 5.47
CA ALA A 36 -1.89 -5.73 5.74
C ALA A 36 -2.93 -6.67 5.13
N VAL A 37 -2.73 -7.08 3.87
CA VAL A 37 -3.59 -8.07 3.20
C VAL A 37 -3.54 -9.42 3.93
N GLY A 38 -2.35 -9.89 4.30
CA GLY A 38 -2.17 -11.14 5.04
C GLY A 38 -2.91 -11.12 6.38
N LEU A 39 -2.81 -10.03 7.13
CA LEU A 39 -3.51 -9.85 8.41
C LEU A 39 -5.04 -9.84 8.22
N MET A 40 -5.54 -9.17 7.17
CA MET A 40 -6.97 -9.11 6.86
C MET A 40 -7.54 -10.51 6.55
N VAL A 41 -6.86 -11.26 5.67
CA VAL A 41 -7.30 -12.61 5.28
C VAL A 41 -7.21 -13.57 6.46
N ALA A 42 -6.12 -13.52 7.24
CA ALA A 42 -5.97 -14.36 8.43
C ALA A 42 -7.06 -14.08 9.48
N GLY A 43 -7.37 -12.80 9.75
CA GLY A 43 -8.44 -12.42 10.68
C GLY A 43 -9.82 -12.93 10.24
N LEU A 44 -10.12 -12.82 8.94
CA LEU A 44 -11.38 -13.34 8.39
C LEU A 44 -11.50 -14.86 8.52
N ILE A 45 -10.42 -15.60 8.22
CA ILE A 45 -10.40 -17.07 8.38
C ILE A 45 -10.63 -17.47 9.83
N ILE A 46 -9.99 -16.79 10.79
CA ILE A 46 -10.17 -17.06 12.23
C ILE A 46 -11.63 -16.81 12.65
N ALA A 47 -12.24 -15.70 12.20
CA ALA A 47 -13.63 -15.39 12.52
C ALA A 47 -14.61 -16.43 11.98
N ILE A 48 -14.42 -16.90 10.74
CA ILE A 48 -15.25 -17.94 10.13
C ILE A 48 -15.05 -19.30 10.84
N ALA A 49 -13.80 -19.65 11.16
CA ALA A 49 -13.47 -20.90 11.83
C ALA A 49 -14.04 -20.98 13.27
N ALA A 50 -14.26 -19.84 13.94
CA ALA A 50 -14.84 -19.80 15.28
C ALA A 50 -16.33 -20.19 15.32
N TYR A 51 -17.07 -20.04 14.22
CA TYR A 51 -18.51 -20.33 14.16
C TYR A 51 -18.87 -21.79 14.49
N PRO A 52 -18.27 -22.82 13.84
CA PRO A 52 -18.59 -24.22 14.16
C PRO A 52 -18.18 -24.62 15.58
N LEU A 53 -17.14 -24.00 16.16
CA LEU A 53 -16.71 -24.22 17.55
C LEU A 53 -17.75 -23.69 18.56
N ALA A 54 -18.40 -22.56 18.26
CA ALA A 54 -19.46 -22.00 19.10
C ALA A 54 -20.79 -22.77 19.01
N ALA A 55 -21.03 -23.49 17.90
CA ALA A 55 -22.30 -24.11 17.60
C ALA A 55 -22.54 -25.44 18.34
N VAL A 56 -21.48 -26.14 18.77
CA VAL A 56 -21.55 -27.50 19.34
C VAL A 56 -21.10 -27.56 20.80
N GLY A 57 -20.40 -26.53 21.28
CA GLY A 57 -19.78 -26.53 22.61
C GLY A 57 -20.73 -26.24 23.78
N ASN A 58 -20.35 -26.68 24.98
CA ASN A 58 -21.03 -26.34 26.23
C ASN A 58 -20.93 -24.82 26.53
N ASN A 59 -21.72 -24.28 27.48
CA ASN A 59 -21.75 -22.84 27.80
C ASN A 59 -20.36 -22.18 27.97
N LEU A 60 -19.38 -22.89 28.54
CA LEU A 60 -18.01 -22.39 28.68
C LEU A 60 -17.25 -22.32 27.35
N GLU A 61 -17.35 -23.35 26.51
CA GLU A 61 -16.72 -23.44 25.19
C GLU A 61 -17.34 -22.42 24.23
N GLN A 62 -18.66 -22.21 24.34
CA GLN A 62 -19.37 -21.20 23.57
C GLN A 62 -18.89 -19.78 23.90
N GLY A 63 -18.68 -19.48 25.19
CA GLY A 63 -18.09 -18.20 25.61
C GLY A 63 -16.69 -17.97 25.04
N GLN A 64 -15.83 -18.99 25.07
CA GLN A 64 -14.48 -18.91 24.49
C GLN A 64 -14.52 -18.72 22.97
N ALA A 65 -15.41 -19.44 22.27
CA ALA A 65 -15.59 -19.32 20.84
C ALA A 65 -16.12 -17.94 20.42
N ILE A 66 -17.00 -17.32 21.22
CA ILE A 66 -17.46 -15.94 20.99
C ILE A 66 -16.30 -14.95 21.12
N VAL A 67 -15.48 -15.05 22.18
CA VAL A 67 -14.31 -14.18 22.37
C VAL A 67 -13.33 -14.33 21.20
N GLN A 68 -13.07 -15.56 20.76
CA GLN A 68 -12.22 -15.84 19.61
C GLN A 68 -12.81 -15.28 18.30
N GLY A 69 -14.13 -15.36 18.10
CA GLY A 69 -14.82 -14.77 16.97
C GLY A 69 -14.72 -13.24 16.94
N ILE A 70 -14.93 -12.58 18.10
CA ILE A 70 -14.79 -11.12 18.22
C ILE A 70 -13.35 -10.68 17.94
N LEU A 71 -12.36 -11.37 18.50
CA LEU A 71 -10.95 -11.08 18.22
C LEU A 71 -10.61 -11.23 16.73
N GLY A 72 -11.10 -12.29 16.08
CA GLY A 72 -10.96 -12.49 14.63
C GLY A 72 -11.59 -11.35 13.83
N LEU A 73 -12.80 -10.93 14.20
CA LEU A 73 -13.49 -9.81 13.56
C LEU A 73 -12.73 -8.49 13.73
N THR A 74 -12.28 -8.18 14.95
CA THR A 74 -11.47 -6.97 15.20
C THR A 74 -10.19 -6.99 14.38
N ALA A 75 -9.49 -8.14 14.31
CA ALA A 75 -8.30 -8.29 13.47
C ALA A 75 -8.60 -8.07 11.98
N ALA A 76 -9.73 -8.59 11.48
CA ALA A 76 -10.16 -8.38 10.10
C ALA A 76 -10.46 -6.90 9.81
N VAL A 77 -11.13 -6.19 10.72
CA VAL A 77 -11.43 -4.75 10.60
C VAL A 77 -10.15 -3.92 10.62
N VAL A 78 -9.23 -4.18 11.55
CA VAL A 78 -7.92 -3.49 11.61
C VAL A 78 -7.10 -3.77 10.36
N GLY A 79 -7.05 -5.02 9.88
CA GLY A 79 -6.41 -5.39 8.62
C GLY A 79 -6.99 -4.63 7.43
N SER A 80 -8.32 -4.52 7.36
CA SER A 80 -9.03 -3.77 6.32
C SER A 80 -8.70 -2.28 6.36
N ALA A 81 -8.67 -1.67 7.55
CA ALA A 81 -8.33 -0.26 7.73
C ALA A 81 -6.87 0.03 7.32
N LEU A 82 -5.93 -0.84 7.69
CA LEU A 82 -4.53 -0.75 7.25
C LEU A 82 -4.42 -0.90 5.73
N PHE A 83 -5.11 -1.90 5.15
CA PHE A 83 -5.13 -2.10 3.71
C PHE A 83 -5.64 -0.87 2.96
N LEU A 84 -6.74 -0.28 3.41
CA LEU A 84 -7.28 0.96 2.84
C LEU A 84 -6.28 2.10 2.95
N ARG A 85 -5.69 2.32 4.13
CA ARG A 85 -4.71 3.40 4.34
C ARG A 85 -3.52 3.30 3.38
N TYR A 86 -2.95 2.11 3.20
CA TYR A 86 -1.84 1.91 2.27
C TYR A 86 -2.28 1.97 0.79
N SER A 87 -3.49 1.48 0.47
CA SER A 87 -4.04 1.56 -0.90
C SER A 87 -4.29 3.00 -1.34
N PHE A 88 -4.87 3.83 -0.45
CA PHE A 88 -5.08 5.25 -0.72
C PHE A 88 -3.77 6.02 -0.88
N ALA A 89 -2.77 5.75 -0.04
CA ALA A 89 -1.45 6.40 -0.16
C ALA A 89 -0.81 6.12 -1.52
N ASN A 90 -0.91 4.87 -2.00
CA ASN A 90 -0.37 4.50 -3.30
C ASN A 90 -1.16 5.14 -4.45
N PHE A 91 -2.50 5.14 -4.37
CA PHE A 91 -3.37 5.80 -5.34
C PHE A 91 -3.09 7.30 -5.46
N LEU A 92 -2.98 8.00 -4.33
CA LEU A 92 -2.69 9.44 -4.30
C LEU A 92 -1.31 9.75 -4.89
N ARG A 93 -0.31 8.89 -4.67
CA ARG A 93 1.00 9.03 -5.31
C ARG A 93 0.92 8.99 -6.83
N PHE A 94 0.23 8.00 -7.39
CA PHE A 94 0.00 7.93 -8.83
C PHE A 94 -0.77 9.14 -9.34
N TRP A 95 -1.78 9.57 -8.59
CA TRP A 95 -2.61 10.70 -8.96
C TRP A 95 -1.82 12.02 -8.97
N MET A 96 -0.97 12.25 -7.97
CA MET A 96 -0.09 13.42 -7.90
C MET A 96 0.94 13.43 -9.04
N ALA A 97 1.53 12.28 -9.37
CA ALA A 97 2.46 12.17 -10.49
C ALA A 97 1.79 12.54 -11.81
N ARG A 98 0.55 12.06 -12.02
CA ARG A 98 -0.27 12.41 -13.18
C ARG A 98 -0.60 13.90 -13.22
N LEU A 99 -1.06 14.47 -12.11
CA LEU A 99 -1.43 15.88 -12.04
C LEU A 99 -0.23 16.79 -12.36
N SER A 100 0.96 16.46 -11.84
CA SER A 100 2.20 17.20 -12.16
C SER A 100 2.52 17.17 -13.66
N TYR A 101 2.34 16.02 -14.32
CA TYR A 101 2.54 15.90 -15.76
C TYR A 101 1.51 16.71 -16.56
N GLU A 102 0.24 16.65 -16.17
CA GLU A 102 -0.82 17.44 -16.81
C GLU A 102 -0.57 18.95 -16.67
N GLN A 103 -0.05 19.41 -15.53
CA GLN A 103 0.32 20.81 -15.34
C GLN A 103 1.52 21.23 -16.19
N GLN A 104 2.56 20.39 -16.31
CA GLN A 104 3.70 20.66 -17.20
C GLN A 104 3.25 20.78 -18.67
N ALA A 105 2.42 19.84 -19.14
CA ALA A 105 1.90 19.89 -20.51
C ALA A 105 1.03 21.14 -20.78
N GLN A 106 0.34 21.67 -19.77
CA GLN A 106 -0.39 22.93 -19.88
C GLN A 106 0.55 24.15 -19.94
N ALA A 107 1.58 24.18 -19.08
CA ALA A 107 2.57 25.25 -19.07
C ALA A 107 3.31 25.37 -20.42
N ASP A 108 3.74 24.24 -20.99
CA ASP A 108 4.42 24.20 -22.30
C ASP A 108 3.54 24.73 -23.44
N ARG A 109 2.24 24.43 -23.43
CA ARG A 109 1.29 24.97 -24.42
C ARG A 109 1.14 26.49 -24.33
N ILE A 110 1.11 27.04 -23.12
CA ILE A 110 1.00 28.49 -22.91
C ILE A 110 2.27 29.20 -23.39
N ILE A 111 3.44 28.62 -23.11
CA ILE A 111 4.74 29.17 -23.55
C ILE A 111 4.87 29.10 -25.09
N GLY A 112 4.49 27.98 -25.71
CA GLY A 112 4.54 27.82 -27.17
C GLY A 112 3.50 28.64 -27.95
N SER A 113 2.50 29.21 -27.27
CA SER A 113 1.51 30.12 -27.87
C SER A 113 1.93 31.60 -27.85
N ARG A 114 3.10 31.94 -27.30
CA ARG A 114 3.72 33.27 -27.34
C ARG A 114 4.87 33.29 -28.33
#